data_AF-A0A2N7PYM0-F1
#
_entry.id   AF-A0A2N7PYM0-F1
#
_cell.length_a   1.000
_cell.length_b   1.000
_cell.length_c   1.000
_cell.angle_alpha   90.00
_cell.angle_beta   90.00
_cell.angle_gamma   90.00
#
_symmetry.space_group_name_H-M   'P 1'
#
loop_
_entity.id
_entity.type
_entity.pdbx_description
1 polymer ?
#
loop_
_entity_poly.entity_id
_entity_poly.type
_entity_poly.pdbx_seq_one_letter_code
_entity_poly.pdbx_strand_id
1 'polypeptide(L)'
;RNEDESKVLEDAMGFILNNIDWDTELHIFKSQQNKGPNLFIYEAVNWFFDNEEKGIIIEEDGFFSMSFFDFAKKLLQKHEKDKEVYAICGFSAFSKNDNKNCDYFYSNINFAPWVFATWKDRWAQFDFELKNIYSFDFIHNIYHHKIMANTMMGYVDIIFKNIEEFKDKITWDLKFRFTMQYNNGYCLFPRQNLIKHLDFDSTHSTSFHKDTWIGNIKDYIEIGEYDFKNLIACKEDDIIKERYFEFLEKDILFSIISPKAQDKIKGILENSKEIYIYGAGFFGYILYNAYKELFKEKLIAFVDDNKKGYILDKKIISSEELKDSSEELKDKSTIL
;
A
#
# COMPACT_ATOMS: atom_id res chain seq x y z
N ARG A 1 -24.18 -13.34 1.59
CA ARG A 1 -24.00 -13.18 0.14
C ARG A 1 -25.37 -13.23 -0.48
N ASN A 2 -25.68 -12.40 -1.48
CA ASN A 2 -26.91 -12.60 -2.24
C ASN A 2 -26.77 -13.84 -3.16
N GLU A 3 -27.85 -14.24 -3.84
CA GLU A 3 -27.83 -15.43 -4.70
C GLU A 3 -26.81 -15.30 -5.83
N ASP A 4 -26.70 -14.11 -6.45
CA ASP A 4 -25.75 -13.84 -7.53
C ASP A 4 -24.29 -13.98 -7.09
N GLU A 5 -23.90 -13.36 -5.97
CA GLU A 5 -22.56 -13.47 -5.37
C GLU A 5 -22.22 -14.91 -4.99
N SER A 6 -23.21 -15.68 -4.55
CA SER A 6 -23.02 -17.08 -4.17
C SER A 6 -22.74 -17.94 -5.41
N LYS A 7 -23.49 -17.71 -6.49
CA LYS A 7 -23.28 -18.39 -7.77
C LYS A 7 -21.91 -18.06 -8.37
N VAL A 8 -21.50 -16.79 -8.38
CA VAL A 8 -20.17 -16.38 -8.87
C VAL A 8 -19.05 -17.06 -8.09
N LEU A 9 -19.18 -17.15 -6.75
CA LEU A 9 -18.21 -17.89 -5.94
C LEU A 9 -18.18 -19.38 -6.32
N GLU A 10 -19.34 -20.03 -6.44
CA GLU A 10 -19.41 -21.45 -6.80
C GLU A 10 -18.79 -21.73 -8.17
N ASP A 11 -19.07 -20.89 -9.16
CA ASP A 11 -18.50 -20.99 -10.51
C ASP A 11 -16.97 -20.83 -10.49
N ALA A 12 -16.45 -19.83 -9.78
CA ALA A 12 -15.01 -19.60 -9.64
C ALA A 12 -14.31 -20.75 -8.92
N MET A 13 -14.90 -21.24 -7.82
CA MET A 13 -14.39 -22.40 -7.10
C MET A 13 -14.41 -23.66 -7.97
N GLY A 14 -15.50 -23.92 -8.69
CA GLY A 14 -15.60 -25.04 -9.62
C GLY A 14 -14.54 -24.99 -10.71
N PHE A 15 -14.28 -23.80 -11.27
CA PHE A 15 -13.21 -23.60 -12.24
C PHE A 15 -11.84 -23.97 -11.64
N ILE A 16 -11.49 -23.45 -10.47
CA ILE A 16 -10.19 -23.75 -9.82
C ILE A 16 -10.06 -25.25 -9.57
N LEU A 17 -11.05 -25.87 -8.93
CA LEU A 17 -11.00 -27.28 -8.55
C LEU A 17 -10.89 -28.23 -9.75
N ASN A 18 -11.55 -27.90 -10.86
CA ASN A 18 -11.51 -28.71 -12.08
C ASN A 18 -10.18 -28.57 -12.87
N ASN A 19 -9.36 -27.57 -12.56
CA ASN A 19 -8.07 -27.33 -13.21
C ASN A 19 -6.86 -27.74 -12.34
N ILE A 20 -7.09 -28.27 -11.13
CA ILE A 20 -6.04 -28.90 -10.34
C ILE A 20 -5.89 -30.35 -10.84
N ASP A 21 -4.93 -30.56 -11.75
CA ASP A 21 -4.69 -31.84 -12.43
C ASP A 21 -3.42 -32.57 -11.96
N TRP A 22 -2.72 -32.02 -10.95
CA TRP A 22 -1.54 -32.63 -10.33
C TRP A 22 -1.86 -33.24 -8.96
N ASP A 23 -1.03 -34.20 -8.54
CA ASP A 23 -1.17 -34.86 -7.25
C ASP A 23 -0.82 -33.89 -6.11
N THR A 24 -1.84 -33.41 -5.39
CA THR A 24 -1.70 -32.47 -4.28
C THR A 24 -2.78 -32.72 -3.22
N GLU A 25 -2.41 -32.51 -1.97
CA GLU A 25 -3.41 -32.39 -0.91
C GLU A 25 -4.10 -31.03 -1.04
N LEU A 26 -5.43 -31.02 -1.00
CA LEU A 26 -6.23 -29.83 -1.18
C LEU A 26 -7.04 -29.56 0.09
N HIS A 27 -6.83 -28.39 0.67
CA HIS A 27 -7.65 -27.86 1.74
C HIS A 27 -8.31 -26.56 1.31
N ILE A 28 -9.56 -26.36 1.73
CA ILE A 28 -10.35 -25.21 1.32
C ILE A 28 -10.84 -24.47 2.57
N PHE A 29 -10.46 -23.21 2.70
CA PHE A 29 -11.04 -22.29 3.66
C PHE A 29 -12.17 -21.47 3.00
N LYS A 30 -13.39 -21.58 3.52
CA LYS A 30 -14.56 -20.79 3.07
C LYS A 30 -15.12 -19.95 4.20
N SER A 31 -15.28 -18.65 3.97
CA SER A 31 -16.04 -17.79 4.87
C SER A 31 -17.54 -17.85 4.56
N GLN A 32 -18.36 -17.99 5.60
CA GLN A 32 -19.83 -18.00 5.52
C GLN A 32 -20.42 -16.64 5.13
N GLN A 33 -19.68 -15.56 5.36
CA GLN A 33 -20.10 -14.19 5.04
C GLN A 33 -19.00 -13.43 4.30
N ASN A 34 -19.38 -12.39 3.55
CA ASN A 34 -18.41 -11.47 2.98
C ASN A 34 -17.80 -10.64 4.12
N LYS A 35 -16.50 -10.85 4.38
CA LYS A 35 -15.74 -10.13 5.43
C LYS A 35 -14.92 -8.96 4.85
N GLY A 36 -15.05 -8.69 3.56
CA GLY A 36 -14.15 -7.81 2.82
C GLY A 36 -12.73 -8.39 2.68
N PRO A 37 -11.90 -7.84 1.78
CA PRO A 37 -10.57 -8.36 1.50
C PRO A 37 -9.66 -8.28 2.73
N ASN A 38 -9.74 -7.20 3.52
CA ASN A 38 -8.83 -6.99 4.64
C ASN A 38 -8.92 -8.09 5.71
N LEU A 39 -10.12 -8.34 6.24
CA LEU A 39 -10.30 -9.34 7.29
C LEU A 39 -10.22 -10.76 6.71
N PHE A 40 -10.75 -11.00 5.51
CA PHE A 40 -10.72 -12.33 4.90
C PHE A 40 -9.30 -12.80 4.61
N ILE A 41 -8.44 -11.95 4.02
CA ILE A 41 -7.05 -12.32 3.73
C ILE A 41 -6.29 -12.60 5.04
N TYR A 42 -6.46 -11.75 6.05
CA TYR A 42 -5.84 -11.98 7.36
C TYR A 42 -6.22 -13.35 7.96
N GLU A 43 -7.51 -13.69 7.95
CA GLU A 43 -7.99 -14.99 8.45
C GLU A 43 -7.53 -16.16 7.59
N ALA A 44 -7.55 -16.03 6.25
CA ALA A 44 -7.15 -17.08 5.32
C ALA A 44 -5.66 -17.41 5.45
N VAL A 45 -4.80 -16.39 5.60
CA VAL A 45 -3.35 -16.59 5.78
C VAL A 45 -3.04 -17.13 7.18
N ASN A 46 -3.79 -16.74 8.22
CA ASN A 46 -3.69 -17.38 9.55
C ASN A 46 -4.05 -18.87 9.46
N TRP A 47 -5.17 -19.19 8.82
CA TRP A 47 -5.58 -20.58 8.60
C TRP A 47 -4.53 -21.36 7.80
N PHE A 48 -3.93 -20.75 6.79
CA PHE A 48 -2.83 -21.36 6.04
C PHE A 48 -1.66 -21.71 6.96
N PHE A 49 -1.22 -20.76 7.80
CA PHE A 49 -0.11 -20.98 8.73
C PHE A 49 -0.45 -21.79 9.97
N ASP A 50 -1.72 -22.10 10.25
CA ASP A 50 -2.06 -23.13 11.23
C ASP A 50 -1.60 -24.52 10.76
N ASN A 51 -1.46 -24.71 9.44
CA ASN A 51 -1.11 -25.99 8.82
C ASN A 51 0.33 -26.02 8.27
N GLU A 52 0.88 -24.88 7.87
CA GLU A 52 2.18 -24.79 7.19
C GLU A 52 3.21 -23.90 7.91
N GLU A 53 4.51 -24.13 7.70
CA GLU A 53 5.58 -23.31 8.27
C GLU A 53 6.00 -22.11 7.39
N LYS A 54 5.80 -22.23 6.07
CA LYS A 54 6.13 -21.24 5.06
C LYS A 54 5.38 -21.54 3.77
N GLY A 55 5.16 -20.53 2.94
CA GLY A 55 4.52 -20.76 1.65
C GLY A 55 4.33 -19.50 0.82
N ILE A 56 3.62 -19.69 -0.28
CA ILE A 56 3.32 -18.67 -1.29
C ILE A 56 1.83 -18.35 -1.20
N ILE A 57 1.52 -17.06 -1.16
CA ILE A 57 0.18 -16.49 -1.20
C ILE A 57 0.02 -15.79 -2.55
N ILE A 58 -1.11 -16.06 -3.21
CA ILE A 58 -1.43 -15.56 -4.56
C ILE A 58 -2.83 -14.96 -4.50
N GLU A 59 -2.96 -13.69 -4.84
CA GLU A 59 -4.25 -13.02 -5.01
C GLU A 59 -4.83 -13.32 -6.41
N GLU A 60 -6.14 -13.17 -6.55
CA GLU A 60 -6.89 -13.55 -7.77
C GLU A 60 -6.50 -12.74 -9.02
N ASP A 61 -5.92 -11.57 -8.83
CA ASP A 61 -5.40 -10.67 -9.86
C ASP A 61 -3.88 -10.76 -10.04
N GLY A 62 -3.20 -11.67 -9.33
CA GLY A 62 -1.77 -11.90 -9.44
C GLY A 62 -1.40 -12.90 -10.54
N PHE A 63 -1.01 -12.44 -11.72
CA PHE A 63 -0.45 -13.31 -12.77
C PHE A 63 1.07 -13.46 -12.60
N PHE A 64 1.58 -14.67 -12.50
CA PHE A 64 2.98 -14.96 -12.15
C PHE A 64 3.73 -15.71 -13.25
N SER A 65 5.05 -15.49 -13.34
CA SER A 65 5.96 -16.35 -14.10
C SER A 65 6.29 -17.62 -13.31
N MET A 66 6.66 -18.68 -14.03
CA MET A 66 7.12 -19.90 -13.38
C MET A 66 8.40 -19.67 -12.57
N SER A 67 9.23 -18.72 -13.03
CA SER A 67 10.43 -18.27 -12.32
C SER A 67 10.15 -17.72 -10.92
N PHE A 68 8.95 -17.22 -10.62
CA PHE A 68 8.60 -16.77 -9.26
C PHE A 68 8.70 -17.91 -8.24
N PHE A 69 8.25 -19.13 -8.59
CA PHE A 69 8.31 -20.27 -7.66
C PHE A 69 9.75 -20.64 -7.30
N ASP A 70 10.64 -20.67 -8.28
CA ASP A 70 12.07 -20.93 -8.04
C ASP A 70 12.73 -19.83 -7.22
N PHE A 71 12.37 -18.57 -7.50
CA PHE A 71 12.82 -17.40 -6.76
C PHE A 71 12.40 -17.48 -5.28
N ALA A 72 11.10 -17.65 -5.04
CA ALA A 72 10.52 -17.76 -3.71
C ALA A 72 11.10 -18.95 -2.94
N LYS A 73 11.16 -20.14 -3.56
CA LYS A 73 11.71 -21.35 -2.92
C LYS A 73 13.16 -21.15 -2.46
N LYS A 74 14.02 -20.61 -3.31
CA LYS A 74 15.44 -20.38 -2.99
C LYS A 74 15.60 -19.34 -1.89
N LEU A 75 14.84 -18.25 -1.91
CA LEU A 75 14.93 -17.21 -0.88
C LEU A 75 14.29 -17.62 0.45
N LEU A 76 13.19 -18.38 0.41
CA LEU A 76 12.57 -18.96 1.62
C LEU A 76 13.55 -19.86 2.37
N GLN A 77 14.33 -20.66 1.63
CA GLN A 77 15.37 -21.51 2.21
C GLN A 77 16.57 -20.68 2.69
N LYS A 78 17.04 -19.73 1.88
CA LYS A 78 18.20 -18.89 2.20
C LYS A 78 18.01 -18.05 3.46
N HIS A 79 16.82 -17.48 3.65
CA HIS A 79 16.49 -16.57 4.75
C HIS A 79 15.70 -17.25 5.89
N GLU A 80 15.69 -18.57 5.96
CA GLU A 80 14.93 -19.31 6.99
C GLU A 80 15.30 -18.89 8.43
N LYS A 81 16.59 -18.66 8.69
CA LYS A 81 17.13 -18.22 9.99
C LYS A 81 17.20 -16.70 10.14
N ASP A 82 17.09 -15.97 9.05
CA ASP A 82 17.12 -14.51 9.03
C ASP A 82 15.71 -13.98 9.32
N LYS A 83 15.47 -13.56 10.55
CA LYS A 83 14.15 -13.13 11.01
C LYS A 83 13.82 -11.69 10.62
N GLU A 84 14.80 -10.94 10.07
CA GLU A 84 14.57 -9.60 9.55
C GLU A 84 13.92 -9.63 8.17
N VAL A 85 13.97 -10.76 7.44
CA VAL A 85 13.23 -10.91 6.18
C VAL A 85 11.80 -11.38 6.45
N TYR A 86 10.83 -10.51 6.14
CA TYR A 86 9.41 -10.72 6.40
C TYR A 86 8.66 -11.33 5.22
N ALA A 87 8.97 -10.92 3.99
CA ALA A 87 8.31 -11.47 2.81
C ALA A 87 9.20 -11.41 1.57
N ILE A 88 8.87 -12.24 0.59
CA ILE A 88 9.47 -12.27 -0.75
C ILE A 88 8.36 -11.93 -1.74
N CYS A 89 8.35 -10.73 -2.28
CA CYS A 89 7.33 -10.26 -3.21
C CYS A 89 7.76 -10.58 -4.65
N GLY A 90 6.80 -10.88 -5.55
CA GLY A 90 7.10 -11.11 -6.97
C GLY A 90 7.15 -9.86 -7.83
N PHE A 91 6.64 -8.74 -7.31
CA PHE A 91 6.64 -7.44 -7.99
C PHE A 91 8.01 -6.75 -7.91
N SER A 92 8.37 -5.98 -8.93
CA SER A 92 9.53 -5.10 -8.94
C SER A 92 9.12 -3.69 -9.36
N ALA A 93 9.52 -2.70 -8.55
CA ALA A 93 9.42 -1.30 -8.91
C ALA A 93 10.54 -0.86 -9.88
N PHE A 94 11.45 -1.76 -10.27
CA PHE A 94 12.59 -1.45 -11.14
C PHE A 94 12.28 -1.72 -12.60
N SER A 95 12.88 -0.90 -13.46
CA SER A 95 12.77 -1.07 -14.91
C SER A 95 13.77 -2.11 -15.39
N LYS A 96 13.45 -2.79 -16.51
CA LYS A 96 14.37 -3.71 -17.19
C LYS A 96 15.71 -3.06 -17.55
N ASN A 97 15.73 -1.74 -17.72
CA ASN A 97 16.90 -0.95 -18.12
C ASN A 97 17.88 -0.65 -16.98
N ASP A 98 17.54 -1.01 -15.73
CA ASP A 98 18.44 -0.83 -14.59
C ASP A 98 19.55 -1.92 -14.65
N ASN A 99 20.68 -1.56 -15.27
CA ASN A 99 21.87 -2.41 -15.42
C ASN A 99 22.54 -2.66 -14.06
N LYS A 100 22.07 -3.68 -13.33
CA LYS A 100 22.67 -4.13 -12.08
C LYS A 100 23.08 -5.60 -12.17
N ASN A 101 24.28 -5.92 -11.68
CA ASN A 101 24.80 -7.28 -11.57
C ASN A 101 24.29 -7.96 -10.27
N CYS A 102 22.98 -8.01 -10.10
CA CYS A 102 22.30 -8.64 -8.96
C CYS A 102 20.88 -9.08 -9.35
N ASP A 103 20.25 -9.88 -8.49
CA ASP A 103 19.00 -10.57 -8.80
C ASP A 103 17.82 -10.10 -7.95
N TYR A 104 18.07 -9.62 -6.73
CA TYR A 104 17.05 -9.12 -5.81
C TYR A 104 17.62 -8.11 -4.84
N PHE A 105 16.77 -7.30 -4.22
CA PHE A 105 17.15 -6.30 -3.24
C PHE A 105 16.22 -6.34 -2.03
N TYR A 106 16.67 -5.68 -0.95
CA TYR A 106 15.94 -5.55 0.30
C TYR A 106 15.25 -4.19 0.32
N SER A 107 14.04 -4.13 0.84
CA SER A 107 13.37 -2.86 1.11
C SER A 107 12.52 -2.98 2.36
N ASN A 108 12.71 -2.06 3.30
CA ASN A 108 11.82 -1.84 4.44
C ASN A 108 10.75 -0.78 4.13
N ILE A 109 10.81 -0.18 2.94
CA ILE A 109 9.88 0.86 2.53
C ILE A 109 8.62 0.22 1.96
N ASN A 110 8.65 -0.91 1.25
CA ASN A 110 7.48 -1.42 0.55
C ASN A 110 7.11 -2.86 0.93
N PHE A 111 5.84 -3.22 0.69
CA PHE A 111 5.33 -4.59 0.69
C PHE A 111 4.29 -4.68 -0.45
N ALA A 112 4.49 -5.60 -1.40
CA ALA A 112 3.62 -5.74 -2.58
C ALA A 112 2.97 -7.14 -2.56
N PRO A 113 1.75 -7.26 -2.03
CA PRO A 113 1.16 -8.54 -1.62
C PRO A 113 0.47 -9.35 -2.73
N TRP A 114 0.39 -8.84 -3.97
CA TRP A 114 -0.34 -9.53 -5.05
C TRP A 114 0.08 -11.00 -5.23
N VAL A 115 1.40 -11.22 -5.14
CA VAL A 115 2.00 -12.55 -5.09
C VAL A 115 3.25 -12.46 -4.21
N PHE A 116 3.24 -13.14 -3.07
CA PHE A 116 4.36 -13.12 -2.14
C PHE A 116 4.55 -14.45 -1.42
N ALA A 117 5.75 -14.66 -0.89
CA ALA A 117 6.05 -15.77 -0.01
C ALA A 117 6.45 -15.27 1.37
N THR A 118 6.08 -16.00 2.43
CA THR A 118 6.46 -15.68 3.82
C THR A 118 6.51 -16.95 4.67
N TRP A 119 6.82 -16.77 5.95
CA TRP A 119 6.91 -17.82 6.96
C TRP A 119 5.89 -17.56 8.06
N LYS A 120 5.42 -18.65 8.69
CA LYS A 120 4.49 -18.64 9.81
C LYS A 120 4.92 -17.71 10.93
N ASP A 121 6.18 -17.78 11.34
CA ASP A 121 6.72 -17.01 12.46
C ASP A 121 6.85 -15.51 12.17
N ARG A 122 7.00 -15.12 10.89
CA ARG A 122 7.00 -13.71 10.45
C ARG A 122 5.57 -13.19 10.36
N TRP A 123 4.68 -13.97 9.76
CA TRP A 123 3.26 -13.64 9.69
C TRP A 123 2.61 -13.54 11.07
N ALA A 124 3.00 -14.40 12.02
CA ALA A 124 2.50 -14.38 13.40
C ALA A 124 2.81 -13.09 14.17
N GLN A 125 3.74 -12.25 13.69
CA GLN A 125 3.95 -10.92 14.26
C GLN A 125 2.83 -9.94 13.87
N PHE A 126 2.03 -10.25 12.84
CA PHE A 126 0.99 -9.37 12.34
C PHE A 126 -0.20 -9.31 13.28
N ASP A 127 -0.29 -8.20 14.00
CA ASP A 127 -1.49 -7.79 14.71
C ASP A 127 -2.38 -6.96 13.77
N PHE A 128 -3.53 -7.51 13.37
CA PHE A 128 -4.46 -6.85 12.46
C PHE A 128 -4.99 -5.49 12.97
N GLU A 129 -4.99 -5.28 14.29
CA GLU A 129 -5.41 -4.03 14.92
C GLU A 129 -4.22 -3.15 15.33
N LEU A 130 -2.98 -3.62 15.11
CA LEU A 130 -1.72 -2.94 15.44
C LEU A 130 -1.60 -2.52 16.92
N LYS A 131 -2.30 -3.20 17.83
CA LYS A 131 -2.27 -2.94 19.28
C LYS A 131 -0.89 -3.21 19.88
N ASN A 132 -0.11 -4.10 19.28
CA ASN A 132 1.25 -4.43 19.71
C ASN A 132 2.33 -3.44 19.22
N ILE A 133 1.97 -2.40 18.46
CA ILE A 133 2.90 -1.33 18.05
C ILE A 133 2.77 -0.16 19.04
N TYR A 134 3.76 0.00 19.91
CA TYR A 134 3.72 1.02 20.97
C TYR A 134 4.19 2.42 20.54
N SER A 135 4.90 2.52 19.41
CA SER A 135 5.34 3.79 18.83
C SER A 135 5.52 3.65 17.32
N PHE A 136 5.25 4.75 16.60
CA PHE A 136 5.45 4.89 15.16
C PHE A 136 6.65 5.80 14.81
N ASP A 137 7.50 6.14 15.79
CA ASP A 137 8.68 6.99 15.57
C ASP A 137 9.65 6.41 14.52
N PHE A 138 9.62 5.08 14.33
CA PHE A 138 10.37 4.39 13.27
C PHE A 138 10.08 4.95 11.88
N ILE A 139 8.89 5.50 11.63
CA ILE A 139 8.52 6.10 10.33
C ILE A 139 9.51 7.20 9.96
N HIS A 140 9.92 8.05 10.89
CA HIS A 140 10.87 9.13 10.59
C HIS A 140 12.29 8.63 10.30
N ASN A 141 12.64 7.43 10.77
CA ASN A 141 13.93 6.80 10.47
C ASN A 141 13.94 6.09 9.11
N ILE A 142 12.80 5.48 8.72
CA ILE A 142 12.66 4.74 7.46
C ILE A 142 12.45 5.70 6.28
N TYR A 143 11.64 6.74 6.46
CA TYR A 143 11.28 7.67 5.40
C TYR A 143 12.04 8.99 5.55
N HIS A 144 13.22 9.07 4.93
CA HIS A 144 14.04 10.28 4.95
C HIS A 144 13.36 11.49 4.30
N HIS A 145 12.44 11.25 3.36
CA HIS A 145 11.64 12.31 2.76
C HIS A 145 10.51 12.74 3.71
N LYS A 146 10.64 13.93 4.32
CA LYS A 146 9.75 14.42 5.39
C LYS A 146 8.26 14.36 5.05
N ILE A 147 7.87 14.72 3.82
CA ILE A 147 6.46 14.69 3.42
C ILE A 147 5.96 13.24 3.33
N MET A 148 6.80 12.29 2.91
CA MET A 148 6.40 10.88 2.93
C MET A 148 6.24 10.39 4.36
N ALA A 149 7.19 10.68 5.25
CA ALA A 149 7.08 10.32 6.66
C ALA A 149 5.78 10.86 7.27
N ASN A 150 5.45 12.12 6.97
CA ASN A 150 4.21 12.76 7.38
C ASN A 150 2.96 12.09 6.77
N THR A 151 3.00 11.70 5.49
CA THR A 151 1.92 10.94 4.84
C THR A 151 1.69 9.62 5.55
N MET A 152 2.75 8.87 5.87
CA MET A 152 2.66 7.60 6.61
C MET A 152 2.14 7.80 8.03
N MET A 153 2.56 8.87 8.72
CA MET A 153 1.98 9.27 10.01
C MET A 153 0.50 9.63 9.89
N GLY A 154 0.05 10.17 8.75
CA GLY A 154 -1.37 10.41 8.47
C GLY A 154 -2.20 9.12 8.46
N TYR A 155 -1.65 8.03 7.90
CA TYR A 155 -2.29 6.71 7.98
C TYR A 155 -2.37 6.17 9.41
N VAL A 156 -1.31 6.35 10.21
CA VAL A 156 -1.30 6.00 11.64
C VAL A 156 -2.40 6.77 12.38
N ASP A 157 -2.48 8.07 12.14
CA ASP A 157 -3.48 8.94 12.74
C ASP A 157 -4.92 8.52 12.35
N ILE A 158 -5.15 8.08 11.11
CA ILE A 158 -6.42 7.48 10.70
C ILE A 158 -6.70 6.21 11.51
N ILE A 159 -5.74 5.29 11.61
CA ILE A 159 -5.90 4.01 12.30
C ILE A 159 -6.31 4.19 13.77
N PHE A 160 -5.73 5.16 14.47
CA PHE A 160 -5.98 5.31 15.91
C PHE A 160 -7.07 6.32 16.26
N LYS A 161 -7.39 7.26 15.37
CA LYS A 161 -8.33 8.36 15.67
C LYS A 161 -9.62 8.30 14.85
N ASN A 162 -9.59 7.70 13.66
CA ASN A 162 -10.69 7.79 12.69
C ASN A 162 -10.97 6.47 11.94
N ILE A 163 -10.59 5.32 12.50
CA ILE A 163 -10.70 4.04 11.80
C ILE A 163 -12.14 3.66 11.47
N GLU A 164 -13.11 4.00 12.32
CA GLU A 164 -14.52 3.72 12.05
C GLU A 164 -15.02 4.36 10.75
N GLU A 165 -14.47 5.52 10.40
CA GLU A 165 -14.81 6.24 9.18
C GLU A 165 -14.05 5.72 7.95
N PHE A 166 -12.81 5.29 8.14
CA PHE A 166 -11.90 4.96 7.03
C PHE A 166 -11.43 3.50 7.02
N LYS A 167 -12.10 2.59 7.74
CA LYS A 167 -11.70 1.18 7.85
C LYS A 167 -11.54 0.47 6.51
N ASP A 168 -12.39 0.80 5.54
CA ASP A 168 -12.35 0.21 4.20
C ASP A 168 -11.27 0.84 3.31
N LYS A 169 -10.61 1.91 3.78
CA LYS A 169 -9.48 2.59 3.13
C LYS A 169 -8.12 2.21 3.72
N ILE A 170 -8.10 1.58 4.90
CA ILE A 170 -6.88 1.07 5.52
C ILE A 170 -6.79 -0.42 5.26
N THR A 171 -5.93 -0.77 4.31
CA THR A 171 -5.78 -2.14 3.83
C THR A 171 -4.90 -2.99 4.74
N TRP A 172 -5.08 -4.31 4.69
CA TRP A 172 -4.34 -5.26 5.53
C TRP A 172 -2.83 -5.23 5.28
N ASP A 173 -2.42 -5.00 4.04
CA ASP A 173 -1.03 -4.96 3.59
C ASP A 173 -0.28 -3.72 4.12
N LEU A 174 -0.96 -2.57 4.21
CA LEU A 174 -0.42 -1.39 4.89
C LEU A 174 -0.18 -1.65 6.38
N LYS A 175 -1.10 -2.37 7.04
CA LYS A 175 -0.95 -2.75 8.45
C LYS A 175 0.17 -3.76 8.64
N PHE A 176 0.29 -4.76 7.76
CA PHE A 176 1.39 -5.72 7.75
C PHE A 176 2.73 -5.02 7.54
N ARG A 177 2.79 -4.03 6.63
CA ARG A 177 3.96 -3.17 6.42
C ARG A 177 4.37 -2.43 7.69
N PHE A 178 3.43 -1.85 8.44
CA PHE A 178 3.76 -1.23 9.73
C PHE A 178 4.30 -2.23 10.74
N THR A 179 3.73 -3.44 10.80
CA THR A 179 4.25 -4.52 11.66
C THR A 179 5.69 -4.86 11.28
N MET A 180 5.97 -5.08 9.99
CA MET A 180 7.31 -5.36 9.51
C MET A 180 8.27 -4.23 9.88
N GLN A 181 7.91 -2.99 9.60
CA GLN A 181 8.74 -1.81 9.85
C GLN A 181 9.04 -1.59 11.33
N TYR A 182 8.05 -1.80 12.20
CA TYR A 182 8.22 -1.73 13.65
C TYR A 182 9.27 -2.74 14.15
N ASN A 183 9.36 -3.91 13.51
CA ASN A 183 10.32 -4.95 13.83
C ASN A 183 11.64 -4.84 13.05
N ASN A 184 11.93 -3.69 12.42
CA ASN A 184 13.10 -3.47 11.55
C ASN A 184 13.21 -4.49 10.41
N GLY A 185 12.07 -5.01 9.94
CA GLY A 185 12.01 -6.02 8.89
C GLY A 185 12.10 -5.45 7.47
N TYR A 186 12.39 -6.35 6.54
CA TYR A 186 12.54 -6.09 5.11
C TYR A 186 11.73 -7.08 4.28
N CYS A 187 11.27 -6.61 3.13
CA CYS A 187 10.81 -7.45 2.05
C CYS A 187 11.91 -7.61 0.98
N LEU A 188 11.96 -8.79 0.37
CA LEU A 188 12.78 -9.08 -0.79
C LEU A 188 11.95 -8.91 -2.05
N PHE A 189 12.56 -8.33 -3.07
CA PHE A 189 11.91 -8.10 -4.35
C PHE A 189 12.90 -8.42 -5.48
N PRO A 190 12.44 -9.04 -6.58
CA PRO A 190 13.28 -9.35 -7.71
C PRO A 190 13.69 -8.07 -8.44
N ARG A 191 14.83 -8.11 -9.15
CA ARG A 191 15.27 -6.99 -10.00
C ARG A 191 14.28 -6.67 -11.12
N GLN A 192 13.55 -7.66 -11.61
CA GLN A 192 12.49 -7.49 -12.62
C GLN A 192 11.22 -8.15 -12.12
N ASN A 193 10.08 -7.68 -12.60
CA ASN A 193 8.80 -8.31 -12.33
C ASN A 193 8.82 -9.80 -12.68
N LEU A 194 8.50 -10.60 -11.67
CA LEU A 194 8.13 -12.00 -11.85
C LEU A 194 6.61 -12.15 -11.85
N ILE A 195 5.87 -11.07 -11.57
CA ILE A 195 4.41 -11.06 -11.56
C ILE A 195 3.85 -9.79 -12.20
N LYS A 196 2.61 -9.86 -12.68
CA LYS A 196 1.83 -8.78 -13.24
C LYS A 196 0.47 -8.83 -12.57
N HIS A 197 0.08 -7.69 -12.03
CA HIS A 197 -1.26 -7.47 -11.55
C HIS A 197 -2.21 -7.31 -12.76
N LEU A 198 -3.25 -8.13 -12.86
CA LEU A 198 -4.17 -8.19 -14.00
C LEU A 198 -5.16 -7.02 -14.01
N ASP A 199 -5.40 -6.44 -12.85
CA ASP A 199 -6.31 -5.31 -12.60
C ASP A 199 -5.81 -3.96 -13.17
N PHE A 200 -4.61 -3.93 -13.77
CA PHE A 200 -4.18 -2.77 -14.57
C PHE A 200 -5.05 -2.54 -15.83
N ASP A 201 -5.97 -3.45 -16.20
CA ASP A 201 -6.70 -3.35 -17.47
C ASP A 201 -8.24 -3.32 -17.45
N SER A 202 -9.01 -3.48 -16.34
CA SER A 202 -10.47 -3.62 -16.53
C SER A 202 -11.43 -3.14 -15.44
N THR A 203 -12.67 -2.93 -15.89
CA THR A 203 -13.86 -2.27 -15.34
C THR A 203 -14.43 -2.82 -14.02
N HIS A 204 -13.76 -3.77 -13.39
CA HIS A 204 -14.21 -4.45 -12.15
C HIS A 204 -13.14 -4.48 -11.06
N SER A 205 -12.10 -3.65 -11.19
CA SER A 205 -11.00 -3.59 -10.23
C SER A 205 -11.49 -3.21 -8.84
N THR A 206 -11.08 -3.98 -7.83
CA THR A 206 -11.19 -3.57 -6.41
C THR A 206 -10.09 -2.58 -6.05
N SER A 207 -9.07 -2.54 -6.90
CA SER A 207 -8.01 -1.58 -6.89
C SER A 207 -8.42 -0.28 -7.61
N PHE A 208 -8.16 0.86 -6.98
CA PHE A 208 -8.30 2.19 -7.60
C PHE A 208 -7.31 2.40 -8.77
N HIS A 209 -6.46 1.41 -9.07
CA HIS A 209 -5.18 1.59 -9.72
C HIS A 209 -5.24 2.20 -11.12
N LYS A 210 -6.10 1.76 -12.05
CA LYS A 210 -6.05 2.28 -13.44
C LYS A 210 -6.26 3.80 -13.54
N ASP A 211 -7.16 4.35 -12.72
CA ASP A 211 -7.44 5.80 -12.68
C ASP A 211 -6.54 6.55 -11.70
N THR A 212 -5.82 5.84 -10.83
CA THR A 212 -4.87 6.45 -9.92
C THR A 212 -3.44 6.51 -10.45
N TRP A 213 -3.05 5.69 -11.44
CA TRP A 213 -1.69 5.73 -11.98
C TRP A 213 -1.49 6.87 -13.00
N ILE A 214 -0.62 7.83 -12.67
CA ILE A 214 -0.20 8.93 -13.53
C ILE A 214 1.05 8.51 -14.32
N GLY A 215 0.89 8.02 -15.55
CA GLY A 215 2.00 7.76 -16.49
C GLY A 215 1.98 6.41 -17.19
N ASN A 216 3.05 6.09 -17.94
CA ASN A 216 3.16 4.81 -18.65
C ASN A 216 3.61 3.68 -17.71
N ILE A 217 2.66 3.01 -17.07
CA ILE A 217 2.95 1.87 -16.19
C ILE A 217 3.54 0.66 -16.95
N LYS A 218 3.40 0.62 -18.29
CA LYS A 218 3.85 -0.53 -19.11
C LYS A 218 5.35 -0.85 -18.95
N ASP A 219 6.17 0.15 -18.65
CA ASP A 219 7.61 -0.02 -18.46
C ASP A 219 7.97 -0.79 -17.16
N TYR A 220 6.98 -1.00 -16.28
CA TYR A 220 7.10 -1.60 -14.94
C TYR A 220 6.20 -2.82 -14.73
N ILE A 221 5.61 -3.38 -15.80
CA ILE A 221 4.69 -4.54 -15.70
C ILE A 221 5.11 -5.71 -16.58
N GLU A 222 6.20 -5.58 -17.32
CA GLU A 222 6.68 -6.68 -18.14
C GLU A 222 7.29 -7.77 -17.25
N ILE A 223 6.61 -8.91 -17.21
CA ILE A 223 7.12 -10.14 -16.59
C ILE A 223 8.26 -10.69 -17.44
N GLY A 224 9.25 -11.30 -16.78
CA GLY A 224 10.23 -12.16 -17.43
C GLY A 224 10.39 -13.53 -16.77
N GLU A 225 10.99 -14.44 -17.54
CA GLU A 225 11.50 -15.71 -17.06
C GLU A 225 13.00 -15.60 -16.79
N TYR A 226 13.47 -16.32 -15.78
CA TYR A 226 14.81 -16.22 -15.23
C TYR A 226 15.38 -17.59 -14.86
N ASP A 227 16.60 -17.86 -15.32
CA ASP A 227 17.41 -18.95 -14.81
C ASP A 227 18.27 -18.45 -13.64
N PHE A 228 17.74 -18.57 -12.42
CA PHE A 228 18.45 -18.18 -11.20
C PHE A 228 19.54 -19.20 -10.84
N LYS A 229 20.67 -19.21 -11.56
CA LYS A 229 21.82 -20.07 -11.21
C LYS A 229 22.36 -19.74 -9.83
N ASN A 230 22.41 -18.45 -9.49
CA ASN A 230 22.69 -17.92 -8.16
C ASN A 230 21.74 -16.75 -7.90
N LEU A 231 21.41 -16.51 -6.63
CA LEU A 231 20.66 -15.33 -6.20
C LEU A 231 21.58 -14.38 -5.43
N ILE A 232 22.00 -13.32 -6.11
CA ILE A 232 22.89 -12.28 -5.62
C ILE A 232 22.06 -11.09 -5.15
N ALA A 233 22.24 -10.72 -3.88
CA ALA A 233 21.65 -9.50 -3.34
C ALA A 233 22.31 -8.28 -3.99
N CYS A 234 21.51 -7.30 -4.40
CA CYS A 234 22.00 -5.99 -4.72
C CYS A 234 22.58 -5.35 -3.45
N LYS A 235 23.69 -4.63 -3.59
CA LYS A 235 24.15 -3.74 -2.53
C LYS A 235 23.11 -2.64 -2.37
N GLU A 236 22.75 -2.34 -1.12
CA GLU A 236 21.90 -1.20 -0.83
C GLU A 236 22.58 0.08 -1.33
N ASP A 237 21.87 0.84 -2.15
CA ASP A 237 22.25 2.19 -2.55
C ASP A 237 21.00 3.08 -2.53
N ASP A 238 21.22 4.40 -2.45
CA ASP A 238 20.12 5.37 -2.40
C ASP A 238 19.26 5.33 -3.67
N ILE A 239 19.81 4.82 -4.79
CA ILE A 239 19.11 4.68 -6.08
C ILE A 239 17.95 3.68 -5.95
N ILE A 240 18.13 2.58 -5.22
CA ILE A 240 17.05 1.60 -5.00
C ILE A 240 15.87 2.25 -4.28
N LYS A 241 16.14 3.05 -3.25
CA LYS A 241 15.09 3.78 -2.53
C LYS A 241 14.42 4.82 -3.44
N GLU A 242 15.21 5.59 -4.17
CA GLU A 242 14.73 6.60 -5.12
C GLU A 242 13.79 6.00 -6.17
N ARG A 243 14.14 4.85 -6.78
CA ARG A 243 13.28 4.15 -7.75
C ARG A 243 11.93 3.74 -7.16
N TYR A 244 11.92 3.30 -5.91
CA TYR A 244 10.66 3.02 -5.23
C TYR A 244 9.82 4.27 -5.05
N PHE A 245 10.43 5.39 -4.68
CA PHE A 245 9.73 6.67 -4.59
C PHE A 245 9.18 7.08 -5.96
N GLU A 246 9.97 7.02 -7.02
CA GLU A 246 9.54 7.30 -8.39
C GLU A 246 8.37 6.42 -8.84
N PHE A 247 8.37 5.14 -8.44
CA PHE A 247 7.25 4.24 -8.69
C PHE A 247 6.02 4.67 -7.91
N LEU A 248 6.13 4.87 -6.59
CA LEU A 248 5.01 5.26 -5.74
C LEU A 248 4.38 6.59 -6.16
N GLU A 249 5.17 7.57 -6.59
CA GLU A 249 4.67 8.88 -7.07
C GLU A 249 3.67 8.78 -8.22
N LYS A 250 3.68 7.67 -8.96
CA LYS A 250 2.72 7.45 -10.03
C LYS A 250 1.36 7.07 -9.48
N ASP A 251 1.24 6.54 -8.26
CA ASP A 251 -0.05 6.26 -7.64
C ASP A 251 -0.67 7.56 -7.13
N ILE A 252 -1.93 7.87 -7.44
CA ILE A 252 -2.62 9.07 -6.96
C ILE A 252 -2.55 9.20 -5.43
N LEU A 253 -2.59 8.06 -4.72
CA LEU A 253 -2.54 8.01 -3.25
C LEU A 253 -1.24 8.60 -2.72
N PHE A 254 -0.17 8.51 -3.50
CA PHE A 254 1.15 9.01 -3.18
C PHE A 254 1.56 10.18 -4.08
N SER A 255 0.82 10.54 -5.12
CA SER A 255 1.15 11.62 -6.06
C SER A 255 1.35 12.98 -5.40
N ILE A 256 0.72 13.19 -4.24
CA ILE A 256 0.94 14.36 -3.39
C ILE A 256 2.39 14.49 -2.95
N ILE A 257 3.15 13.41 -2.86
CA ILE A 257 4.57 13.48 -2.48
C ILE A 257 5.49 13.78 -3.67
N SER A 258 4.98 13.80 -4.91
CA SER A 258 5.82 14.05 -6.08
C SER A 258 6.43 15.46 -6.04
N PRO A 259 7.66 15.67 -6.54
CA PRO A 259 8.29 16.99 -6.58
C PRO A 259 7.38 18.06 -7.20
N LYS A 260 6.68 17.70 -8.30
CA LYS A 260 5.73 18.60 -8.98
C LYS A 260 4.55 19.00 -8.09
N ALA A 261 3.95 18.05 -7.37
CA ALA A 261 2.85 18.35 -6.45
C ALA A 261 3.34 19.20 -5.27
N GLN A 262 4.50 18.85 -4.71
CA GLN A 262 5.13 19.61 -3.64
C GLN A 262 5.41 21.06 -4.02
N ASP A 263 6.00 21.31 -5.19
CA ASP A 263 6.33 22.66 -5.63
C ASP A 263 5.07 23.49 -5.85
N LYS A 264 4.02 22.89 -6.42
CA LYS A 264 2.73 23.55 -6.60
C LYS A 264 2.07 23.87 -5.26
N ILE A 265 2.05 22.92 -4.33
CA ILE A 265 1.46 23.09 -3.00
C ILE A 265 2.25 24.15 -2.23
N LYS A 266 3.58 24.06 -2.17
CA LYS A 266 4.44 25.08 -1.54
C LYS A 266 4.17 26.47 -2.12
N GLY A 267 4.13 26.59 -3.46
CA GLY A 267 3.85 27.86 -4.12
C GLY A 267 2.47 28.44 -3.77
N ILE A 268 1.44 27.60 -3.63
CA ILE A 268 0.13 28.04 -3.14
C ILE A 268 0.26 28.52 -1.69
N LEU A 269 0.78 27.66 -0.81
CA LEU A 269 0.89 27.92 0.63
C LEU A 269 1.73 29.16 0.96
N GLU A 270 2.78 29.47 0.18
CA GLU A 270 3.60 30.67 0.34
C GLU A 270 2.84 31.95 0.01
N ASN A 271 1.95 31.91 -0.98
CA ASN A 271 1.20 33.07 -1.46
C ASN A 271 -0.14 33.28 -0.75
N SER A 272 -0.64 32.27 -0.04
CA SER A 272 -1.88 32.35 0.74
C SER A 272 -1.65 32.84 2.17
N LYS A 273 -2.58 33.66 2.68
CA LYS A 273 -2.67 34.04 4.10
C LYS A 273 -3.56 33.08 4.87
N GLU A 274 -4.66 32.68 4.26
CA GLU A 274 -5.65 31.76 4.81
C GLU A 274 -5.89 30.65 3.80
N ILE A 275 -6.04 29.43 4.29
CA ILE A 275 -6.21 28.25 3.48
C ILE A 275 -7.40 27.46 4.01
N TYR A 276 -8.19 26.98 3.06
CA TYR A 276 -9.28 26.05 3.26
C TYR A 276 -8.99 24.81 2.42
N ILE A 277 -9.21 23.62 2.98
CA ILE A 277 -9.06 22.36 2.22
C ILE A 277 -10.47 21.88 1.88
N TYR A 278 -10.77 21.71 0.59
CA TYR A 278 -12.04 21.15 0.18
C TYR A 278 -12.03 19.62 0.32
N GLY A 279 -13.06 19.08 0.98
CA GLY A 279 -13.22 17.66 1.26
C GLY A 279 -12.62 17.25 2.60
N ALA A 280 -13.50 16.94 3.55
CA ALA A 280 -13.15 16.40 4.87
C ALA A 280 -13.10 14.86 4.85
N GLY A 281 -12.60 14.29 3.75
CA GLY A 281 -12.47 12.84 3.54
C GLY A 281 -11.04 12.33 3.72
N PHE A 282 -10.84 11.07 3.33
CA PHE A 282 -9.56 10.38 3.41
C PHE A 282 -8.40 11.19 2.78
N PHE A 283 -8.59 11.69 1.56
CA PHE A 283 -7.56 12.47 0.87
C PHE A 283 -7.27 13.82 1.52
N GLY A 284 -8.29 14.52 2.04
CA GLY A 284 -8.09 15.76 2.78
C GLY A 284 -7.27 15.52 4.06
N TYR A 285 -7.53 14.41 4.74
CA TYR A 285 -6.78 13.99 5.92
C TYR A 285 -5.30 13.70 5.62
N ILE A 286 -5.05 12.95 4.54
CA ILE A 286 -3.70 12.60 4.10
C ILE A 286 -2.95 13.86 3.62
N LEU A 287 -3.59 14.73 2.84
CA LEU A 287 -3.02 16.00 2.39
C LEU A 287 -2.62 16.89 3.57
N TYR A 288 -3.52 17.04 4.56
CA TYR A 288 -3.22 17.81 5.76
C TYR A 288 -2.00 17.27 6.49
N ASN A 289 -1.95 15.96 6.73
CA ASN A 289 -0.82 15.37 7.43
C ASN A 289 0.48 15.54 6.67
N ALA A 290 0.49 15.25 5.37
CA ALA A 290 1.65 15.38 4.48
C ALA A 290 2.31 16.77 4.58
N TYR A 291 1.50 17.83 4.64
CA TYR A 291 1.94 19.23 4.62
C TYR A 291 1.64 20.04 5.89
N LYS A 292 1.34 19.37 7.02
CA LYS A 292 0.91 20.04 8.28
C LYS A 292 1.83 21.18 8.71
N GLU A 293 3.14 20.98 8.54
CA GLU A 293 4.18 21.94 8.88
C GLU A 293 4.18 23.19 8.00
N LEU A 294 3.61 23.11 6.79
CA LEU A 294 3.45 24.25 5.89
C LEU A 294 2.10 24.93 6.08
N PHE A 295 1.05 24.16 6.41
CA PHE A 295 -0.26 24.69 6.74
C PHE A 295 -0.22 25.60 7.98
N LYS A 296 0.40 25.15 9.08
CA LYS A 296 0.49 25.91 10.35
C LYS A 296 -0.85 26.59 10.73
N GLU A 297 -0.78 27.85 11.17
CA GLU A 297 -1.93 28.69 11.49
C GLU A 297 -2.70 29.18 10.24
N LYS A 298 -2.18 28.94 9.03
CA LYS A 298 -2.85 29.39 7.80
C LYS A 298 -4.05 28.51 7.45
N LEU A 299 -4.06 27.23 7.84
CA LEU A 299 -5.23 26.37 7.65
C LEU A 299 -6.33 26.77 8.64
N ILE A 300 -7.43 27.29 8.08
CA ILE A 300 -8.58 27.80 8.83
C ILE A 300 -9.58 26.68 9.10
N ALA A 301 -10.01 25.98 8.04
CA ALA A 301 -11.02 24.94 8.12
C ALA A 301 -10.94 23.96 6.95
N PHE A 302 -11.58 22.80 7.12
CA PHE A 302 -11.98 21.95 6.01
C PHE A 302 -13.37 22.36 5.53
N VAL A 303 -13.60 22.28 4.22
CA VAL A 303 -14.89 22.62 3.60
C VAL A 303 -15.54 21.34 3.09
N ASP A 304 -16.67 20.96 3.67
CA ASP A 304 -17.41 19.76 3.27
C ASP A 304 -18.90 19.91 3.60
N ASP A 305 -19.75 19.92 2.58
CA ASP A 305 -21.20 20.09 2.75
C ASP A 305 -21.89 18.87 3.37
N ASN A 306 -21.24 17.70 3.34
CA ASN A 306 -21.81 16.45 3.80
C ASN A 306 -21.33 16.05 5.20
N LYS A 307 -20.38 16.81 5.77
CA LYS A 307 -19.76 16.50 7.06
C LYS A 307 -19.79 17.69 8.01
N LYS A 308 -19.72 17.38 9.29
CA LYS A 308 -19.65 18.36 10.38
C LYS A 308 -18.70 17.87 11.45
N GLY A 309 -18.23 18.79 12.28
CA GLY A 309 -17.32 18.47 13.38
C GLY A 309 -15.91 18.95 13.08
N TYR A 310 -14.93 18.09 13.32
CA TYR A 310 -13.51 18.44 13.25
C TYR A 310 -12.74 17.33 12.54
N ILE A 311 -11.76 17.72 11.73
CA ILE A 311 -10.64 16.84 11.37
C ILE A 311 -9.46 17.24 12.23
N LEU A 312 -9.01 16.32 13.07
CA LEU A 312 -7.97 16.57 14.07
C LEU A 312 -8.37 17.79 14.94
N ASP A 313 -7.70 18.93 14.76
CA ASP A 313 -7.92 20.18 15.48
C ASP A 313 -8.64 21.26 14.65
N LYS A 314 -9.03 20.96 13.40
CA LYS A 314 -9.61 21.94 12.46
C LYS A 314 -11.10 21.69 12.22
N LYS A 315 -11.91 22.75 12.30
CA LYS A 315 -13.36 22.69 12.08
C LYS A 315 -13.66 22.29 10.63
N ILE A 316 -14.73 21.52 10.44
CA ILE A 316 -15.37 21.28 9.15
C ILE A 316 -16.52 22.29 9.02
N ILE A 317 -16.49 23.10 7.95
CA ILE A 317 -17.52 24.09 7.62
C ILE A 317 -18.19 23.74 6.29
N SER A 318 -19.42 24.20 6.08
CA SER A 318 -20.08 24.09 4.79
C SER A 318 -19.55 25.13 3.78
N SER A 319 -19.82 24.88 2.50
CA SER A 319 -19.57 25.84 1.41
C SER A 319 -20.38 27.13 1.59
N GLU A 320 -21.50 27.08 2.32
CA GLU A 320 -22.31 28.25 2.68
C GLU A 320 -21.64 29.07 3.80
N GLU A 321 -21.20 28.43 4.88
CA GLU A 321 -20.42 29.08 5.95
C GLU A 321 -19.14 29.74 5.40
N LEU A 322 -18.49 29.09 4.42
CA LEU A 322 -17.33 29.67 3.73
C LEU A 322 -17.71 30.93 2.96
N LYS A 323 -18.84 30.95 2.25
CA LYS A 323 -19.31 32.12 1.50
C LYS A 323 -19.66 33.29 2.42
N ASP A 324 -20.28 33.01 3.55
CA ASP A 324 -20.61 34.04 4.55
C ASP A 324 -19.35 34.63 5.18
N SER A 325 -18.30 33.83 5.36
CA SER A 325 -16.98 34.34 5.74
C SER A 325 -16.25 35.07 4.59
N SER A 326 -16.65 34.82 3.33
CA SER A 326 -16.03 35.36 2.11
C SER A 326 -16.35 36.81 1.78
N GLU A 327 -17.45 37.34 2.29
CA GLU A 327 -17.72 38.78 2.20
C GLU A 327 -16.70 39.61 3.02
N GLU A 328 -15.95 38.98 3.94
CA GLU A 328 -14.80 39.55 4.66
C GLU A 328 -13.43 38.98 4.23
N LEU A 329 -13.35 38.01 3.29
CA LEU A 329 -12.09 37.39 2.88
C LEU A 329 -11.21 38.39 2.12
N LYS A 330 -10.07 38.74 2.73
CA LYS A 330 -9.01 39.54 2.12
C LYS A 330 -8.45 38.82 0.87
N ASP A 331 -7.86 39.58 -0.05
CA ASP A 331 -7.24 39.20 -1.34
C ASP A 331 -6.26 37.98 -1.38
N LYS A 332 -6.08 37.21 -0.29
CA LYS A 332 -5.10 36.11 -0.20
C LYS A 332 -5.63 34.83 0.46
N SER A 333 -6.93 34.58 0.43
CA SER A 333 -7.49 33.30 0.88
C SER A 333 -7.52 32.29 -0.27
N THR A 334 -7.22 31.02 0.00
CA THR A 334 -7.11 29.98 -1.04
C THR A 334 -7.80 28.70 -0.63
N ILE A 335 -8.51 28.08 -1.58
CA ILE A 335 -9.11 26.76 -1.42
C ILE A 335 -8.23 25.77 -2.17
N LEU A 336 -7.80 24.72 -1.48
CA LEU A 336 -7.03 23.59 -2.01
C LEU A 336 -7.93 22.41 -2.36
#